data_AF-A0A7M5WJZ8-F1
#
_entry.id   AF-A0A7M5WJZ8-F1
#
_cell.length_a   1.000
_cell.length_b   1.000
_cell.length_c   1.000
_cell.angle_alpha   90.00
_cell.angle_beta   90.00
_cell.angle_gamma   90.00
#
_symmetry.space_group_name_H-M   'P 1'
#
loop_
_entity.id
_entity.type
_entity.pdbx_description
1 polymer ?
#
loop_
_entity_poly.entity_id
_entity_poly.type
_entity_poly.pdbx_seq_one_letter_code
_entity_poly.pdbx_strand_id
1 'polypeptide(L)'
;MPLLSHGIISLACIVLVIQGQLYDLEFKENGQTYKEMITVDKDNQILVFDVPNHGNRGAATYLKDFINRLTVMRDDETKTCYVWKMKKDEPTPDSVLKALKKVNYKFPQNRYWIETENMIPMQPFDLSPYPIIDQFCDKRRALEVKVYANITEMEREVKADLLSHHLNNRGKRQATGVDYTLCQGEESKFLTAIQECKKKRRPDLLYLKCKILLSPHCTYVVSCKKIPGNKWQCPKPVHSFTQLHCCAFKCAA
;
A
#
# COMPACT_ATOMS: atom_id res chain seq x y z
N MET A 1 -13.81 17.16 -56.91
CA MET A 1 -12.63 16.83 -56.09
C MET A 1 -12.34 18.00 -55.18
N PRO A 2 -12.58 17.83 -53.86
CA PRO A 2 -11.57 18.20 -52.90
C PRO A 2 -11.30 17.06 -51.89
N LEU A 3 -10.06 17.06 -51.40
CA LEU A 3 -9.51 16.18 -50.38
C LEU A 3 -10.19 16.37 -49.03
N LEU A 4 -10.61 15.29 -48.38
CA LEU A 4 -10.77 15.25 -46.93
C LEU A 4 -10.22 13.94 -46.39
N SER A 5 -8.96 14.04 -45.97
CA SER A 5 -8.37 13.51 -44.73
C SER A 5 -9.02 12.23 -44.16
N HIS A 6 -8.33 11.11 -44.36
CA HIS A 6 -8.51 9.93 -43.52
C HIS A 6 -7.89 10.24 -42.16
N GLY A 7 -8.72 10.60 -41.19
CA GLY A 7 -8.34 10.65 -39.79
C GLY A 7 -8.10 9.23 -39.27
N ILE A 8 -6.84 8.78 -39.31
CA ILE A 8 -6.40 7.63 -38.53
C ILE A 8 -6.32 8.11 -37.08
N ILE A 9 -7.39 7.90 -36.31
CA ILE A 9 -7.33 7.98 -34.86
C ILE A 9 -6.54 6.76 -34.40
N SER A 10 -5.22 6.92 -34.32
CA SER A 10 -4.34 5.95 -33.69
C SER A 10 -4.55 6.06 -32.18
N LEU A 11 -5.54 5.33 -31.67
CA LEU A 11 -5.71 5.06 -30.24
C LEU A 11 -4.58 4.10 -29.84
N ALA A 12 -3.38 4.65 -29.65
CA ALA A 12 -2.31 3.96 -28.96
C ALA A 12 -2.69 3.87 -27.47
N CYS A 13 -3.60 2.94 -27.14
CA CYS A 13 -3.66 2.38 -25.80
C CYS A 13 -2.29 1.76 -25.56
N ILE A 14 -1.48 2.41 -24.74
CA ILE A 14 -0.27 1.83 -24.18
C ILE A 14 -0.77 0.73 -23.23
N VAL A 15 -1.05 -0.44 -23.80
CA VAL A 15 -1.37 -1.65 -23.06
C VAL A 15 -0.07 -2.06 -22.37
N LEU A 16 -0.14 -2.12 -21.05
CA LEU A 16 0.85 -2.74 -20.20
C LEU A 16 1.16 -4.13 -20.76
N VAL A 17 2.35 -4.35 -21.30
CA VAL A 17 2.80 -5.71 -21.59
C VAL A 17 3.50 -6.23 -20.33
N ILE A 18 2.77 -6.28 -19.20
CA ILE A 18 3.13 -7.27 -18.19
C ILE A 18 2.93 -8.61 -18.89
N GLN A 19 4.01 -9.34 -19.14
CA GLN A 19 4.00 -10.62 -19.85
C GLN A 19 3.53 -11.75 -18.91
N GLY A 20 2.58 -11.43 -18.05
CA GLY A 20 2.06 -12.32 -17.03
C GLY A 20 0.86 -13.11 -17.49
N GLN A 21 0.65 -14.25 -16.83
CA GLN A 21 -0.57 -15.03 -16.98
C GLN A 21 -1.63 -14.50 -16.02
N LEU A 22 -2.84 -14.30 -16.52
CA LEU A 22 -3.98 -13.80 -15.76
C LEU A 22 -4.79 -14.95 -15.16
N TYR A 23 -5.12 -14.84 -13.89
CA TYR A 23 -5.93 -15.78 -13.12
C TYR A 23 -7.02 -15.03 -12.37
N ASP A 24 -8.14 -15.67 -12.07
CA ASP A 24 -9.13 -15.17 -11.13
C ASP A 24 -9.08 -15.97 -9.82
N LEU A 25 -9.31 -15.28 -8.70
CA LEU A 25 -9.53 -15.89 -7.40
C LEU A 25 -10.93 -15.51 -6.93
N GLU A 26 -11.83 -16.50 -6.91
CA GLU A 26 -13.20 -16.33 -6.45
C GLU A 26 -13.26 -16.28 -4.92
N PHE A 27 -13.93 -15.27 -4.36
CA PHE A 27 -14.21 -15.19 -2.92
C PHE A 27 -15.66 -14.79 -2.68
N LYS A 28 -16.17 -15.04 -1.47
CA LYS A 28 -17.54 -14.70 -1.08
C LYS A 28 -17.56 -13.78 0.12
N GLU A 29 -18.39 -12.76 0.08
CA GLU A 29 -18.67 -11.92 1.24
C GLU A 29 -20.16 -11.61 1.30
N ASN A 30 -20.77 -11.73 2.49
CA ASN A 30 -22.19 -11.47 2.72
C ASN A 30 -23.12 -12.18 1.70
N GLY A 31 -22.76 -13.40 1.31
CA GLY A 31 -23.51 -14.21 0.34
C GLY A 31 -23.30 -13.84 -1.13
N GLN A 32 -22.56 -12.78 -1.44
CA GLN A 32 -22.19 -12.38 -2.80
C GLN A 32 -20.83 -12.94 -3.20
N THR A 33 -20.67 -13.27 -4.48
CA THR A 33 -19.41 -13.79 -5.04
C THR A 33 -18.68 -12.68 -5.80
N TYR A 34 -17.38 -12.54 -5.55
CA TYR A 34 -16.49 -11.60 -6.18
C TYR A 34 -15.28 -12.31 -6.77
N LYS A 35 -14.54 -11.62 -7.64
CA LYS A 35 -13.33 -12.13 -8.29
C LYS A 35 -12.21 -11.12 -8.17
N GLU A 36 -11.12 -11.52 -7.53
CA GLU A 36 -9.85 -10.80 -7.56
C GLU A 36 -9.05 -11.30 -8.76
N MET A 37 -8.62 -10.40 -9.65
CA MET A 37 -7.81 -10.78 -10.80
C MET A 37 -6.33 -10.74 -10.43
N ILE A 38 -5.60 -11.81 -10.69
CA ILE A 38 -4.20 -11.96 -10.31
C ILE A 38 -3.37 -12.20 -11.57
N THR A 39 -2.52 -11.23 -11.90
CA THR A 39 -1.51 -11.37 -12.94
C THR A 39 -0.22 -11.91 -12.32
N VAL A 40 0.26 -13.03 -12.84
CA VAL A 40 1.50 -13.68 -12.42
C VAL A 40 2.52 -13.57 -13.54
N ASP A 41 3.51 -12.69 -13.37
CA ASP A 41 4.65 -12.57 -14.28
C ASP A 41 5.88 -13.16 -13.59
N LYS A 42 6.23 -14.39 -14.01
CA LYS A 42 7.34 -15.13 -13.41
C LYS A 42 8.70 -14.61 -13.88
N ASP A 43 8.77 -14.03 -15.07
CA ASP A 43 10.03 -13.64 -15.68
C ASP A 43 10.51 -12.32 -15.09
N ASN A 44 9.58 -11.36 -14.94
CA ASN A 44 9.85 -10.08 -14.27
C ASN A 44 9.69 -10.16 -12.75
N GLN A 45 9.31 -11.33 -12.21
CA GLN A 45 9.01 -11.54 -10.80
C GLN A 45 8.01 -10.49 -10.25
N ILE A 46 6.90 -10.31 -10.97
CA ILE A 46 5.82 -9.38 -10.62
C ILE A 46 4.55 -10.14 -10.27
N LEU A 47 3.83 -9.66 -9.25
CA LEU A 47 2.43 -9.99 -9.04
C LEU A 47 1.59 -8.72 -9.12
N VAL A 48 0.47 -8.78 -9.83
CA VAL A 48 -0.55 -7.73 -9.79
C VAL A 48 -1.86 -8.33 -9.30
N PHE A 49 -2.44 -7.73 -8.27
CA PHE A 49 -3.76 -8.07 -7.74
C PHE A 49 -4.70 -6.92 -8.07
N ASP A 50 -5.73 -7.17 -8.86
CA ASP A 50 -6.77 -6.21 -9.17
C ASP A 50 -8.04 -6.60 -8.42
N VAL A 51 -8.34 -5.81 -7.39
CA VAL A 51 -9.40 -6.08 -6.43
C VAL A 51 -10.61 -5.24 -6.78
N PRO A 52 -11.77 -5.85 -7.09
CA PRO A 52 -12.96 -5.09 -7.41
C PRO A 52 -13.52 -4.41 -6.16
N ASN A 53 -14.38 -3.41 -6.37
CA ASN A 53 -15.21 -2.88 -5.30
C ASN A 53 -16.14 -3.98 -4.76
N HIS A 54 -16.21 -4.14 -3.44
CA HIS A 54 -17.05 -5.14 -2.80
C HIS A 54 -17.41 -4.73 -1.36
N GLY A 55 -18.66 -4.99 -0.95
CA GLY A 55 -19.16 -4.61 0.36
C GLY A 55 -19.02 -3.11 0.64
N ASN A 56 -18.19 -2.74 1.61
CA ASN A 56 -17.84 -1.36 1.95
C ASN A 56 -16.37 -1.00 1.65
N ARG A 57 -15.73 -1.75 0.74
CA ARG A 57 -14.30 -1.64 0.41
C ARG A 57 -14.12 -1.10 -0.99
N GLY A 58 -13.30 -0.05 -1.12
CA GLY A 58 -12.98 0.53 -2.43
C GLY A 58 -12.16 -0.43 -3.28
N ALA A 59 -12.31 -0.35 -4.61
CA ALA A 59 -11.44 -1.05 -5.54
C ALA A 59 -9.99 -0.56 -5.40
N ALA A 60 -9.04 -1.46 -5.58
CA ALA A 60 -7.61 -1.10 -5.60
C ALA A 60 -6.84 -2.12 -6.43
N THR A 61 -5.79 -1.65 -7.10
CA THR A 61 -4.84 -2.52 -7.77
C THR A 61 -3.52 -2.50 -7.03
N TYR A 62 -2.97 -3.67 -6.72
CA TYR A 62 -1.69 -3.83 -6.03
C TYR A 62 -0.65 -4.46 -6.94
N LEU A 63 0.53 -3.88 -7.03
CA LEU A 63 1.69 -4.45 -7.69
C LEU A 63 2.75 -4.81 -6.65
N LYS A 64 3.28 -6.03 -6.73
CA LYS A 64 4.41 -6.51 -5.93
C LYS A 64 5.58 -6.77 -6.87
N ASP A 65 6.62 -5.96 -6.71
CA ASP A 65 7.88 -6.06 -7.45
C ASP A 65 8.92 -6.74 -6.57
N PHE A 66 9.17 -8.02 -6.83
CA PHE A 66 10.07 -8.83 -6.01
C PHE A 66 11.55 -8.55 -6.29
N ILE A 67 11.88 -7.98 -7.46
CA ILE A 67 13.25 -7.58 -7.81
C ILE A 67 13.63 -6.35 -6.98
N ASN A 68 12.79 -5.32 -7.02
CA ASN A 68 13.02 -4.07 -6.28
C ASN A 68 12.58 -4.13 -4.82
N ARG A 69 11.89 -5.21 -4.42
CA ARG A 69 11.36 -5.44 -3.07
C ARG A 69 10.39 -4.33 -2.64
N LEU A 70 9.52 -3.93 -3.56
CA LEU A 70 8.51 -2.89 -3.35
C LEU A 70 7.10 -3.45 -3.53
N THR A 71 6.18 -2.93 -2.74
CA THR A 71 4.73 -3.09 -2.94
C THR A 71 4.15 -1.73 -3.26
N VAL A 72 3.22 -1.71 -4.21
CA VAL A 72 2.59 -0.50 -4.74
C VAL A 72 1.09 -0.71 -4.72
N MET A 73 0.35 0.20 -4.12
CA MET A 73 -1.11 0.26 -4.23
C MET A 73 -1.49 1.44 -5.09
N ARG A 74 -2.16 1.19 -6.20
CA ARG A 74 -2.80 2.22 -7.01
C ARG A 74 -4.24 2.37 -6.55
N ASP A 75 -4.54 3.53 -6.02
CA ASP A 75 -5.88 3.92 -5.60
C ASP A 75 -6.48 4.90 -6.61
N ASP A 76 -7.59 4.48 -7.22
CA ASP A 76 -8.29 5.27 -8.22
C ASP A 76 -9.18 6.36 -7.63
N GLU A 77 -9.56 6.27 -6.35
CA GLU A 77 -10.33 7.30 -5.65
C GLU A 77 -9.46 8.53 -5.40
N THR A 78 -8.28 8.33 -4.80
CA THR A 78 -7.35 9.44 -4.50
C THR A 78 -6.38 9.78 -5.63
N LYS A 79 -6.45 9.07 -6.77
CA LYS A 79 -5.52 9.23 -7.90
C LYS A 79 -4.06 9.22 -7.44
N THR A 80 -3.75 8.37 -6.47
CA THR A 80 -2.44 8.29 -5.82
C THR A 80 -1.93 6.85 -5.85
N CYS A 81 -0.64 6.71 -6.08
CA CYS A 81 0.12 5.48 -5.91
C CYS A 81 0.84 5.51 -4.57
N TYR A 82 0.58 4.52 -3.72
CA TYR A 82 1.26 4.37 -2.43
C TYR A 82 2.32 3.29 -2.56
N VAL A 83 3.56 3.62 -2.23
CA VAL A 83 4.73 2.74 -2.41
C VAL A 83 5.37 2.45 -1.06
N TRP A 84 5.63 1.18 -0.77
CA TRP A 84 6.32 0.77 0.46
C TRP A 84 7.21 -0.45 0.26
N LYS A 85 8.08 -0.71 1.23
CA LYS A 85 8.97 -1.88 1.21
C LYS A 85 8.17 -3.16 1.44
N MET A 86 8.47 -4.16 0.62
CA MET A 86 7.87 -5.49 0.70
C MET A 86 8.35 -6.26 1.95
N LYS A 87 7.41 -6.92 2.65
CA LYS A 87 7.71 -7.81 3.79
C LYS A 87 8.67 -8.94 3.37
N LYS A 88 9.56 -9.35 4.28
CA LYS A 88 10.63 -10.33 3.98
C LYS A 88 10.08 -11.68 3.49
N ASP A 89 8.93 -12.08 4.01
CA ASP A 89 8.28 -13.38 3.82
C ASP A 89 7.10 -13.33 2.83
N GLU A 90 7.04 -12.29 2.00
CA GLU A 90 6.03 -12.14 0.96
C GLU A 90 6.04 -13.34 -0.02
N PRO A 91 4.88 -13.93 -0.36
CA PRO A 91 4.81 -15.09 -1.24
C PRO A 91 5.15 -14.73 -2.69
N THR A 92 6.16 -15.40 -3.24
CA THR A 92 6.63 -15.20 -4.62
C THR A 92 5.60 -15.55 -5.69
N PRO A 93 5.76 -15.08 -6.94
CA PRO A 93 4.88 -15.45 -8.05
C PRO A 93 4.65 -16.96 -8.19
N ASP A 94 5.71 -17.77 -8.10
CA ASP A 94 5.64 -19.23 -8.12
C ASP A 94 4.81 -19.83 -6.99
N SER A 95 4.95 -19.27 -5.78
CA SER A 95 4.24 -19.71 -4.58
C SER A 95 2.75 -19.44 -4.72
N VAL A 96 2.39 -18.23 -5.17
CA VAL A 96 1.00 -17.82 -5.39
C VAL A 96 0.35 -18.66 -6.47
N LEU A 97 1.00 -18.86 -7.62
CA LEU A 97 0.45 -19.69 -8.70
C LEU A 97 0.16 -21.14 -8.26
N LYS A 98 1.06 -21.74 -7.48
CA LYS A 98 0.85 -23.09 -6.94
C LYS A 98 -0.31 -23.11 -5.95
N ALA A 99 -0.42 -22.09 -5.11
CA ALA A 99 -1.51 -21.96 -4.15
C ALA A 99 -2.86 -21.81 -4.84
N LEU A 100 -2.95 -20.95 -5.86
CA LEU A 100 -4.16 -20.76 -6.68
C LEU A 100 -4.65 -22.09 -7.26
N LYS A 101 -3.76 -22.85 -7.89
CA LYS A 101 -4.08 -24.19 -8.42
C LYS A 101 -4.57 -25.14 -7.33
N LYS A 102 -3.93 -25.13 -6.16
CA LYS A 102 -4.28 -26.01 -5.05
C LYS A 102 -5.65 -25.71 -4.45
N VAL A 103 -6.04 -24.45 -4.38
CA VAL A 103 -7.37 -24.03 -3.90
C VAL A 103 -8.42 -24.02 -5.01
N ASN A 104 -8.09 -24.54 -6.19
CA ASN A 104 -8.94 -24.52 -7.38
C ASN A 104 -9.50 -23.12 -7.66
N TYR A 105 -8.66 -22.09 -7.53
CA TYR A 105 -8.99 -20.69 -7.81
C TYR A 105 -10.13 -20.13 -6.95
N LYS A 106 -10.35 -20.73 -5.76
CA LYS A 106 -11.37 -20.28 -4.80
C LYS A 106 -10.75 -19.99 -3.44
N PHE A 107 -10.97 -18.79 -2.92
CA PHE A 107 -10.54 -18.43 -1.58
C PHE A 107 -11.35 -19.19 -0.53
N PRO A 108 -10.70 -19.85 0.45
CA PRO A 108 -11.41 -20.62 1.46
C PRO A 108 -12.13 -19.71 2.47
N GLN A 109 -13.43 -19.91 2.59
CA GLN A 109 -14.33 -19.02 3.33
C GLN A 109 -14.23 -19.15 4.86
N ASN A 110 -13.79 -20.31 5.37
CA ASN A 110 -13.89 -20.64 6.81
C ASN A 110 -12.53 -20.76 7.51
N ARG A 111 -11.42 -20.57 6.79
CA ARG A 111 -10.06 -20.81 7.30
C ARG A 111 -9.05 -19.86 6.68
N TYR A 112 -9.06 -18.61 7.13
CA TYR A 112 -8.09 -17.59 6.74
C TYR A 112 -7.64 -16.77 7.95
N TRP A 113 -6.55 -16.04 7.78
CA TRP A 113 -6.08 -15.02 8.72
C TRP A 113 -6.48 -13.64 8.23
N ILE A 114 -6.75 -12.75 9.17
CA ILE A 114 -6.95 -11.33 8.89
C ILE A 114 -5.66 -10.62 9.29
N GLU A 115 -5.11 -9.86 8.35
CA GLU A 115 -4.02 -8.93 8.60
C GLU A 115 -4.49 -7.50 8.35
N THR A 116 -3.91 -6.54 9.04
CA THR A 116 -4.19 -5.12 8.81
C THR A 116 -2.88 -4.37 8.71
N GLU A 117 -2.71 -3.68 7.58
CA GLU A 117 -1.60 -2.83 7.25
C GLU A 117 -2.02 -1.38 7.47
N ASN A 118 -1.55 -0.80 8.58
CA ASN A 118 -1.81 0.60 8.89
C ASN A 118 -0.74 1.45 8.21
N MET A 119 -1.14 2.25 7.24
CA MET A 119 -0.25 3.04 6.40
C MET A 119 -0.30 4.51 6.79
N ILE A 120 0.86 5.16 6.82
CA ILE A 120 0.94 6.62 6.90
C ILE A 120 1.69 7.16 5.68
N PRO A 121 1.11 8.09 4.89
CA PRO A 121 1.83 8.73 3.81
C PRO A 121 2.95 9.61 4.34
N MET A 122 4.08 9.56 3.66
CA MET A 122 5.26 10.35 3.95
C MET A 122 5.46 11.37 2.82
N GLN A 123 6.57 11.26 2.11
CA GLN A 123 7.04 12.15 1.05
C GLN A 123 6.68 11.63 -0.35
N PRO A 124 6.81 12.46 -1.40
CA PRO A 124 6.76 11.99 -2.78
C PRO A 124 7.80 10.88 -3.04
N PHE A 125 7.40 9.85 -3.77
CA PHE A 125 8.28 8.75 -4.15
C PHE A 125 8.80 8.96 -5.58
N ASP A 126 10.11 8.89 -5.78
CA ASP A 126 10.72 8.97 -7.12
C ASP A 126 10.58 7.65 -7.87
N LEU A 127 9.75 7.68 -8.92
CA LEU A 127 9.46 6.54 -9.78
C LEU A 127 10.48 6.34 -10.90
N SER A 128 11.37 7.31 -11.15
CA SER A 128 12.32 7.26 -12.27
C SER A 128 13.22 6.01 -12.30
N PRO A 129 13.64 5.41 -11.16
CA PRO A 129 14.41 4.18 -11.17
C PRO A 129 13.57 2.90 -11.41
N TYR A 130 12.23 3.02 -11.42
CA TYR A 130 11.30 1.89 -11.36
C TYR A 130 10.30 1.92 -12.53
N PRO A 131 10.73 1.68 -13.78
CA PRO A 131 9.91 1.89 -14.97
C PRO A 131 8.60 1.07 -14.98
N ILE A 132 8.62 -0.16 -14.45
CA ILE A 132 7.41 -1.00 -14.33
C ILE A 132 6.41 -0.36 -13.36
N ILE A 133 6.91 0.16 -12.23
CA ILE A 133 6.07 0.82 -11.23
C ILE A 133 5.54 2.15 -11.75
N ASP A 134 6.39 2.94 -12.43
CA ASP A 134 5.99 4.20 -13.05
C ASP A 134 4.85 4.00 -14.05
N GLN A 135 5.01 3.01 -14.92
CA GLN A 135 3.97 2.62 -15.88
C GLN A 135 2.71 2.12 -15.18
N PHE A 136 2.84 1.29 -14.14
CA PHE A 136 1.71 0.80 -13.35
C PHE A 136 0.93 1.94 -12.68
N CYS A 137 1.64 2.94 -12.17
CA CYS A 137 1.06 4.12 -11.54
C CYS A 137 0.37 5.05 -12.53
N ASP A 138 0.67 4.92 -13.83
CA ASP A 138 -0.05 5.60 -14.91
C ASP A 138 -0.20 7.10 -14.62
N LYS A 139 0.96 7.74 -14.42
CA LYS A 139 1.12 9.20 -14.17
C LYS A 139 0.41 9.74 -12.93
N ARG A 140 -0.07 8.88 -12.03
CA ARG A 140 -0.60 9.28 -10.71
C ARG A 140 0.54 9.79 -9.83
N ARG A 141 0.19 10.65 -8.87
CA ARG A 141 1.13 11.06 -7.82
C ARG A 141 1.58 9.83 -7.04
N ALA A 142 2.88 9.64 -6.87
CA ALA A 142 3.42 8.57 -6.04
C ALA A 142 3.87 9.10 -4.68
N LEU A 143 3.47 8.42 -3.62
CA LEU A 143 3.86 8.71 -2.24
C LEU A 143 4.52 7.49 -1.62
N GLU A 144 5.60 7.70 -0.88
CA GLU A 144 6.14 6.71 0.03
C GLU A 144 5.17 6.57 1.20
N VAL A 145 4.90 5.34 1.64
CA VAL A 145 4.13 5.07 2.86
C VAL A 145 4.93 4.18 3.80
N LYS A 146 4.80 4.44 5.10
CA LYS A 146 5.29 3.54 6.14
C LYS A 146 4.15 2.68 6.66
N VAL A 147 4.39 1.39 6.80
CA VAL A 147 3.40 0.39 7.20
C VAL A 147 3.68 -0.10 8.61
N TYR A 148 2.62 -0.17 9.42
CA TYR A 148 2.66 -0.58 10.81
C TYR A 148 1.67 -1.72 11.07
N ALA A 149 2.05 -2.62 11.98
CA ALA A 149 1.21 -3.74 12.38
C ALA A 149 -0.02 -3.27 13.19
N ASN A 150 0.11 -2.17 13.94
CA ASN A 150 -0.98 -1.61 14.74
C ASN A 150 -0.85 -0.09 14.88
N ILE A 151 -1.98 0.57 15.18
CA ILE A 151 -2.07 2.03 15.29
C ILE A 151 -1.25 2.58 16.48
N THR A 152 -1.16 1.86 17.59
CA THR A 152 -0.40 2.30 18.77
C THR A 152 1.09 2.43 18.46
N GLU A 153 1.64 1.48 17.70
CA GLU A 153 3.03 1.50 17.23
C GLU A 153 3.27 2.67 16.26
N MET A 154 2.34 2.87 15.31
CA MET A 154 2.36 4.02 14.39
C MET A 154 2.40 5.33 15.17
N GLU A 155 1.44 5.56 16.07
CA GLU A 155 1.35 6.81 16.85
C GLU A 155 2.62 7.08 17.66
N ARG A 156 3.18 6.02 18.28
CA ARG A 156 4.41 6.11 19.07
C ARG A 156 5.62 6.50 18.20
N GLU A 157 5.81 5.86 17.06
CA GLU A 157 6.96 6.13 16.19
C GLU A 157 6.86 7.48 15.50
N VAL A 158 5.69 7.81 14.95
CA VAL A 158 5.46 9.12 14.31
C VAL A 158 5.69 10.25 15.33
N LYS A 159 5.20 10.08 16.57
CA LYS A 159 5.46 11.05 17.66
C LYS A 159 6.96 11.17 17.94
N ALA A 160 7.68 10.06 18.07
CA ALA A 160 9.11 10.06 18.37
C ALA A 160 9.92 10.78 17.28
N ASP A 161 9.64 10.47 16.01
CA ASP A 161 10.31 11.07 14.85
C ASP A 161 10.07 12.58 14.82
N LEU A 162 8.82 13.03 14.95
CA LEU A 162 8.49 14.46 14.92
C LEU A 162 9.11 15.24 16.09
N LEU A 163 9.12 14.66 17.29
CA LEU A 163 9.81 15.27 18.43
C LEU A 163 11.31 15.41 18.16
N SER A 164 11.92 14.39 17.54
CA SER A 164 13.34 14.43 17.20
C SER A 164 13.66 15.51 16.17
N HIS A 165 12.78 15.75 15.19
CA HIS A 165 12.97 16.75 14.15
C HIS A 165 12.72 18.18 14.64
N HIS A 166 11.70 18.42 15.46
CA HIS A 166 11.28 19.78 15.80
C HIS A 166 11.78 20.29 17.17
N LEU A 167 12.17 19.42 18.10
CA LEU A 167 12.54 19.82 19.47
C LEU A 167 14.02 19.64 19.81
N ASN A 168 14.76 18.80 19.09
CA ASN A 168 16.19 18.62 19.35
C ASN A 168 17.04 19.63 18.58
N ASN A 169 17.35 20.77 19.21
CA ASN A 169 18.29 21.79 18.70
C ASN A 169 19.78 21.33 18.67
N ARG A 170 20.09 20.06 18.93
CA ARG A 170 21.48 19.58 19.02
C ARG A 170 22.02 19.11 17.67
N GLY A 171 22.49 20.07 16.89
CA GLY A 171 23.66 19.96 16.01
C GLY A 171 23.58 19.04 14.79
N LYS A 172 23.47 19.67 13.61
CA LYS A 172 24.23 19.40 12.36
C LYS A 172 24.43 17.96 11.83
N ARG A 173 23.77 16.94 12.36
CA ARG A 173 23.51 15.71 11.61
C ARG A 173 22.09 15.87 11.10
N GLN A 174 21.96 15.98 9.78
CA GLN A 174 20.67 15.89 9.09
C GLN A 174 19.95 14.67 9.66
N ALA A 175 19.05 14.88 10.62
CA ALA A 175 17.97 13.95 10.82
C ALA A 175 17.19 14.08 9.51
N THR A 176 17.32 13.08 8.64
CA THR A 176 16.54 12.96 7.41
C THR A 176 15.08 13.08 7.80
N GLY A 177 14.53 14.28 7.64
CA GLY A 177 13.15 14.65 7.94
C GLY A 177 12.23 13.66 7.26
N VAL A 178 11.63 12.75 8.01
CA VAL A 178 10.46 12.05 7.49
C VAL A 178 9.31 13.05 7.59
N ASP A 179 9.01 13.72 6.49
CA ASP A 179 7.85 14.57 6.37
C ASP A 179 6.62 13.66 6.25
N TYR A 180 6.02 13.33 7.39
CA TYR A 180 4.72 12.67 7.43
C TYR A 180 3.65 13.60 6.87
N THR A 181 2.78 13.08 6.01
CA THR A 181 1.61 13.84 5.54
C THR A 181 0.62 13.99 6.70
N LEU A 182 0.49 15.23 7.20
CA LEU A 182 -0.49 15.59 8.22
C LEU A 182 -1.91 15.49 7.65
N CYS A 183 -2.91 15.34 8.53
CA CYS A 183 -4.29 15.46 8.09
C CYS A 183 -4.53 16.85 7.48
N GLN A 184 -5.42 16.92 6.47
CA GLN A 184 -5.77 18.18 5.83
C GLN A 184 -6.21 19.24 6.85
N GLY A 185 -5.57 20.41 6.80
CA GLY A 185 -5.84 21.53 7.72
C GLY A 185 -5.20 21.41 9.11
N GLU A 186 -4.38 20.40 9.37
CA GLU A 186 -3.70 20.20 10.67
C GLU A 186 -2.27 20.75 10.71
N GLU A 187 -1.71 21.24 9.61
CA GLU A 187 -0.31 21.72 9.57
C GLU A 187 -0.06 22.91 10.49
N SER A 188 -0.90 23.94 10.42
CA SER A 188 -0.81 25.10 11.32
C SER A 188 -1.01 24.69 12.78
N LYS A 189 -1.97 23.80 13.05
CA LYS A 189 -2.24 23.27 14.40
C LYS A 189 -1.07 22.45 14.93
N PHE A 190 -0.40 21.67 14.08
CA PHE A 190 0.79 20.91 14.44
C PHE A 190 1.90 21.85 14.91
N LEU A 191 2.24 22.87 14.11
CA LEU A 191 3.26 23.85 14.48
C LEU A 191 2.90 24.58 15.77
N THR A 192 1.63 24.98 15.95
CA THR A 192 1.15 25.58 17.19
C THR A 192 1.30 24.64 18.38
N ALA A 193 0.87 23.38 18.27
CA ALA A 193 0.98 22.39 19.34
C ALA A 193 2.44 22.12 19.75
N ILE A 194 3.36 22.04 18.78
CA ILE A 194 4.79 21.91 19.03
C ILE A 194 5.33 23.13 19.79
N GLN A 195 4.97 24.34 19.36
CA GLN A 195 5.39 25.58 20.02
C GLN A 195 4.86 25.68 21.45
N GLU A 196 3.60 25.31 21.69
CA GLU A 196 2.99 25.27 23.02
C GLU A 196 3.73 24.31 23.96
N CYS A 197 3.97 23.07 23.52
CA CYS A 197 4.69 22.08 24.31
C CYS A 197 6.15 22.49 24.58
N LYS A 198 6.79 23.17 23.60
CA LYS A 198 8.12 23.77 23.77
C LYS A 198 8.11 24.89 24.81
N LYS A 199 7.11 25.79 24.78
CA LYS A 199 6.94 26.88 25.77
C LYS A 199 6.76 26.33 27.17
N LYS A 200 6.01 25.23 27.33
CA LYS A 200 5.83 24.52 28.60
C LYS A 200 7.06 23.73 29.06
N ARG A 201 8.08 23.57 28.20
CA ARG A 201 9.23 22.66 28.40
C ARG A 201 8.80 21.22 28.71
N ARG A 202 7.69 20.80 28.11
CA ARG A 202 7.04 19.50 28.35
C ARG A 202 6.70 18.81 27.02
N PRO A 203 7.72 18.33 26.28
CA PRO A 203 7.52 17.63 25.00
C PRO A 203 6.69 16.35 25.14
N ASP A 204 6.68 15.76 26.33
CA ASP A 204 5.89 14.59 26.68
C ASP A 204 4.38 14.85 26.57
N LEU A 205 3.93 16.10 26.74
CA LEU A 205 2.54 16.52 26.59
C LEU A 205 2.06 16.58 25.15
N LEU A 206 2.95 16.42 24.17
CA LEU A 206 2.54 16.32 22.77
C LEU A 206 1.72 15.04 22.61
N TYR A 207 0.43 15.19 22.32
CA TYR A 207 -0.46 14.08 22.05
C TYR A 207 -0.68 13.97 20.54
N LEU A 208 -0.59 12.75 20.04
CA LEU A 208 -0.78 12.40 18.65
C LEU A 208 -1.93 11.40 18.58
N LYS A 209 -2.88 11.62 17.67
CA LYS A 209 -3.95 10.69 17.38
C LYS A 209 -4.10 10.50 15.88
N CYS A 210 -3.97 9.26 15.42
CA CYS A 210 -4.18 8.92 14.02
C CYS A 210 -5.64 8.52 13.78
N LYS A 211 -6.14 8.86 12.60
CA LYS A 211 -7.47 8.50 12.12
C LYS A 211 -7.37 7.94 10.71
N ILE A 212 -8.27 7.03 10.40
CA ILE A 212 -8.43 6.48 9.06
C ILE A 212 -8.83 7.62 8.11
N LEU A 213 -8.07 7.78 7.03
CA LEU A 213 -8.26 8.80 6.01
C LEU A 213 -9.16 8.33 4.88
N LEU A 214 -9.05 7.06 4.50
CA LEU A 214 -9.77 6.47 3.37
C LEU A 214 -10.48 5.19 3.78
N SER A 215 -11.55 4.88 3.03
CA SER A 215 -12.19 3.58 3.12
C SER A 215 -11.13 2.48 2.96
N PRO A 216 -11.12 1.48 3.84
CA PRO A 216 -10.11 0.43 3.79
C PRO A 216 -10.22 -0.37 2.48
N HIS A 217 -9.06 -0.62 1.86
CA HIS A 217 -8.93 -1.57 0.76
C HIS A 217 -8.55 -2.94 1.32
N CYS A 218 -8.68 -3.99 0.53
CA CYS A 218 -8.19 -5.31 0.93
C CYS A 218 -7.70 -6.13 -0.27
N THR A 219 -6.99 -7.22 0.03
CA THR A 219 -6.54 -8.24 -0.92
C THR A 219 -6.70 -9.64 -0.33
N TYR A 220 -6.94 -10.64 -1.18
CA TYR A 220 -7.08 -12.04 -0.80
C TYR A 220 -5.90 -12.85 -1.31
N VAL A 221 -4.94 -13.13 -0.43
CA VAL A 221 -3.70 -13.81 -0.80
C VAL A 221 -3.73 -15.28 -0.40
N VAL A 222 -3.50 -16.15 -1.38
CA VAL A 222 -3.20 -17.58 -1.16
C VAL A 222 -1.71 -17.83 -1.39
N SER A 223 -1.08 -18.63 -0.54
CA SER A 223 0.35 -18.93 -0.69
C SER A 223 0.72 -20.35 -0.26
N CYS A 224 1.82 -20.85 -0.82
CA CYS A 224 2.39 -22.15 -0.48
C CYS A 224 3.91 -22.05 -0.38
N LYS A 225 4.47 -22.41 0.77
CA LYS A 225 5.91 -22.50 0.96
C LYS A 225 6.40 -23.93 0.73
N LYS A 226 7.56 -24.06 0.08
CA LYS A 226 8.28 -25.33 -0.01
C LYS A 226 8.92 -25.61 1.36
N ILE A 227 8.70 -26.79 1.91
CA ILE A 227 9.33 -27.25 3.14
C ILE A 227 10.34 -28.38 2.80
N PRO A 228 11.26 -28.73 3.73
CA PRO A 228 12.22 -29.81 3.50
C PRO A 228 11.55 -31.12 3.02
N GLY A 229 12.25 -31.85 2.14
CA GLY A 229 11.75 -33.11 1.56
C GLY A 229 10.77 -32.94 0.39
N ASN A 230 10.87 -31.84 -0.38
CA ASN A 230 10.01 -31.53 -1.53
C ASN A 230 8.50 -31.47 -1.23
N LYS A 231 8.11 -31.37 0.05
CA LYS A 231 6.72 -31.18 0.45
C LYS A 231 6.34 -29.70 0.36
N TRP A 232 5.06 -29.44 0.13
CA TRP A 232 4.50 -28.09 0.09
C TRP A 232 3.57 -27.87 1.28
N GLN A 233 3.85 -26.85 2.07
CA GLN A 233 2.96 -26.39 3.13
C GLN A 233 2.27 -25.12 2.64
N CYS A 234 0.95 -25.16 2.55
CA CYS A 234 0.17 -23.97 2.23
C CYS A 234 -0.37 -23.42 3.54
N PRO A 235 0.24 -22.36 4.10
CA PRO A 235 -0.32 -21.69 5.25
C PRO A 235 -1.76 -21.25 4.96
N LYS A 236 -2.53 -20.98 6.02
CA LYS A 236 -3.90 -20.48 5.86
C LYS A 236 -3.86 -19.21 5.00
N PRO A 237 -4.75 -19.07 4.01
CA PRO A 237 -4.85 -17.84 3.22
C PRO A 237 -5.05 -16.60 4.08
N VAL A 238 -4.69 -15.45 3.53
CA VAL A 238 -4.69 -14.18 4.24
C VAL A 238 -5.66 -13.23 3.55
N HIS A 239 -6.53 -12.60 4.33
CA HIS A 239 -7.29 -11.43 3.95
C HIS A 239 -6.56 -10.22 4.54
N SER A 240 -5.85 -9.47 3.71
CA SER A 240 -5.08 -8.30 4.16
C SER A 240 -5.90 -7.04 3.95
N PHE A 241 -6.09 -6.25 5.00
CA PHE A 241 -6.71 -4.93 4.94
C PHE A 241 -5.64 -3.85 4.90
N THR A 242 -5.73 -2.94 3.94
CA THR A 242 -4.92 -1.74 3.87
C THR A 242 -5.73 -0.55 4.38
N GLN A 243 -5.19 0.15 5.39
CA GLN A 243 -5.82 1.34 5.97
C GLN A 243 -4.86 2.51 5.89
N LEU A 244 -5.24 3.55 5.14
CA LEU A 244 -4.47 4.78 5.11
C LEU A 244 -4.89 5.67 6.29
N HIS A 245 -3.91 6.17 7.03
CA HIS A 245 -4.11 7.03 8.19
C HIS A 245 -3.51 8.41 7.94
N CYS A 246 -4.06 9.39 8.64
CA CYS A 246 -3.41 10.67 8.87
C CYS A 246 -3.45 10.95 10.38
N CYS A 247 -2.50 11.74 10.89
CA CYS A 247 -2.41 12.03 12.32
C CYS A 247 -2.64 13.51 12.62
N ALA A 248 -3.33 13.76 13.75
CA ALA A 248 -3.61 15.08 14.29
C ALA A 248 -2.90 15.24 15.64
N PHE A 249 -2.64 16.49 16.01
CA PHE A 249 -1.75 16.84 17.11
C PHE A 249 -2.40 17.83 18.06
N LYS A 250 -2.07 17.69 19.34
CA LYS A 250 -2.38 18.72 20.35
C LYS A 250 -1.34 18.71 21.45
N CYS A 251 -1.04 19.86 22.03
CA CYS A 251 -0.34 19.90 23.30
C CYS A 251 -1.36 19.74 24.43
N ALA A 252 -1.20 18.75 25.29
CA ALA A 252 -2.08 18.61 26.45
C ALA A 252 -1.98 19.85 27.36
N ALA A 253 -3.10 20.15 28.03
CA ALA A 253 -3.20 21.26 28.97
C ALA A 253 -2.21 21.08 30.13
#